data_AF-A0A9E1S7S8-F1
#
_entry.id   AF-A0A9E1S7S8-F1
#
_cell.length_a   1.000
_cell.length_b   1.000
_cell.length_c   1.000
_cell.angle_alpha   90.00
_cell.angle_beta   90.00
_cell.angle_gamma   90.00
#
_symmetry.space_group_name_H-M   'P 1'
#
loop_
_entity.id
_entity.type
_entity.pdbx_description
1 polymer ?
#
loop_
_entity_poly.entity_id
_entity_poly.type
_entity_poly.pdbx_seq_one_letter_code
_entity_poly.pdbx_strand_id
1 'polypeptide(L)'
;MPTSSEGIDVAGIIAGQRRALAKAITLVESQREDDRESSQHLLNSLLPHTGKSIRIGITGVPGVGKSTFIEAFGLHLVRQGHRVAVLAVDP
;
A
#
# COMPACT_ATOMS: atom_id res chain seq x y z
N MET A 1 28.52 3.63 -10.18
CA MET A 1 27.05 3.48 -10.07
C MET A 1 26.77 2.74 -8.77
N PRO A 2 25.99 3.28 -7.82
CA PRO A 2 25.68 2.53 -6.62
C PRO A 2 24.71 1.40 -7.01
N THR A 3 25.15 0.17 -6.78
CA THR A 3 24.34 -1.05 -6.80
C THR A 3 23.33 -0.97 -5.66
N SER A 4 22.07 -0.66 -5.96
CA SER A 4 20.95 -0.65 -5.01
C SER A 4 20.57 -2.10 -4.63
N SER A 5 21.51 -2.78 -3.97
CA SER A 5 21.40 -4.10 -3.36
C SER A 5 20.96 -4.03 -1.89
N GLU A 6 20.15 -3.03 -1.53
CA GLU A 6 19.29 -3.17 -0.36
C GLU A 6 18.02 -3.88 -0.83
N GLY A 7 18.01 -5.21 -0.72
CA GLY A 7 16.80 -5.99 -0.90
C GLY A 7 15.67 -5.41 -0.04
N ILE A 8 14.45 -5.38 -0.58
CA ILE A 8 13.30 -4.89 0.15
C ILE A 8 13.11 -5.71 1.44
N ASP A 9 13.00 -5.03 2.57
CA ASP A 9 12.84 -5.66 3.88
C ASP A 9 11.41 -6.24 4.04
N VAL A 10 11.26 -7.50 3.64
CA VAL A 10 9.99 -8.25 3.73
C VAL A 10 9.52 -8.37 5.19
N ALA A 11 10.44 -8.62 6.13
CA ALA A 11 10.11 -8.73 7.54
C ALA A 11 9.59 -7.39 8.10
N GLY A 12 10.21 -6.29 7.70
CA GLY A 12 9.76 -4.94 8.01
C GLY A 12 8.36 -4.65 7.47
N ILE A 13 8.04 -5.08 6.25
CA ILE A 13 6.68 -4.94 5.68
C ILE A 13 5.66 -5.71 6.51
N ILE A 14 5.93 -6.98 6.83
CA ILE A 14 5.04 -7.83 7.62
C ILE A 14 4.84 -7.26 9.04
N ALA A 15 5.89 -6.68 9.62
CA ALA A 15 5.83 -6.00 10.91
C ALA A 15 5.11 -4.63 10.86
N GLY A 16 4.68 -4.16 9.68
CA GLY A 16 3.97 -2.89 9.49
C GLY A 16 4.88 -1.66 9.50
N GLN A 17 6.17 -1.81 9.19
CA GLN A 17 7.10 -0.70 9.10
C GLN A 17 6.81 0.16 7.87
N ARG A 18 6.37 1.40 8.10
CA ARG A 18 5.99 2.35 7.04
C ARG A 18 7.09 2.60 6.00
N ARG A 19 8.36 2.67 6.43
CA ARG A 19 9.49 2.90 5.52
C ARG A 19 9.72 1.73 4.57
N ALA A 20 9.65 0.49 5.08
CA ALA A 20 9.77 -0.71 4.26
C ALA A 20 8.62 -0.83 3.26
N LEU A 21 7.39 -0.54 3.71
CA LEU A 21 6.21 -0.50 2.85
C LEU A 21 6.32 0.57 1.75
N ALA A 22 6.79 1.77 2.07
CA ALA A 22 6.97 2.83 1.08
C ALA A 22 7.98 2.44 -0.02
N LYS A 23 9.13 1.87 0.37
CA LYS A 23 10.12 1.33 -0.60
C LYS A 23 9.51 0.24 -1.49
N ALA A 24 8.69 -0.64 -0.92
CA ALA A 24 8.01 -1.70 -1.66
C ALA A 24 7.01 -1.16 -2.69
N ILE A 25 6.20 -0.16 -2.30
CA ILE A 25 5.27 0.51 -3.22
C ILE A 25 6.03 1.15 -4.37
N THR A 26 7.09 1.91 -4.08
CA THR A 26 7.94 2.52 -5.11
C THR A 26 8.54 1.50 -6.07
N LEU A 27 8.99 0.35 -5.58
CA LEU A 27 9.51 -0.72 -6.44
C LEU A 27 8.42 -1.30 -7.34
N VAL A 28 7.21 -1.54 -6.80
CA VAL A 28 6.09 -2.10 -7.55
C VAL A 28 5.52 -1.12 -8.59
N GLU A 29 5.57 0.19 -8.31
CA GLU A 29 5.14 1.25 -9.23
C GLU A 29 6.21 1.66 -10.25
N SER A 30 7.45 1.16 -10.12
CA SER A 30 8.53 1.47 -11.05
C SER A 30 8.23 0.96 -12.45
N GLN A 31 8.51 1.79 -13.46
CA GLN A 31 8.38 1.43 -14.87
C GLN A 31 9.69 0.88 -15.47
N ARG A 32 10.76 0.74 -14.67
CA ARG A 32 12.05 0.23 -15.13
C ARG A 32 11.96 -1.29 -15.34
N GLU A 33 12.49 -1.78 -16.45
CA GLU A 33 12.48 -3.22 -16.75
C GLU A 33 13.23 -4.04 -15.69
N ASP A 34 14.35 -3.53 -15.19
CA ASP A 34 15.16 -4.20 -14.15
C ASP A 34 14.40 -4.40 -12.82
N ASP A 35 13.41 -3.54 -12.53
CA ASP A 35 12.63 -3.60 -11.29
C ASP A 35 11.49 -4.62 -11.38
N ARG A 36 11.12 -5.06 -12.59
CA ARG A 36 9.96 -5.91 -12.86
C ARG A 36 10.12 -7.32 -12.27
N GLU A 37 11.30 -7.92 -12.40
CA GLU A 37 11.57 -9.24 -11.83
C GLU A 37 11.58 -9.16 -10.29
N SER A 38 12.27 -8.15 -9.75
CA SER A 38 12.36 -7.91 -8.31
C SER A 38 10.99 -7.64 -7.66
N SER A 39 10.12 -6.88 -8.31
CA SER A 39 8.77 -6.60 -7.83
C SER A 39 7.88 -7.85 -7.84
N GLN A 40 7.97 -8.68 -8.88
CA GLN A 40 7.23 -9.94 -8.95
C GLN A 40 7.66 -10.91 -7.84
N HIS A 41 8.96 -11.04 -7.59
CA HIS A 41 9.48 -11.85 -6.48
C HIS A 41 9.00 -11.33 -5.13
N LEU A 42 9.05 -10.02 -4.91
CA LEU A 42 8.56 -9.39 -3.69
C LEU A 42 7.06 -9.68 -3.49
N LEU A 43 6.23 -9.48 -4.51
CA LEU A 43 4.79 -9.74 -4.43
C LEU A 43 4.52 -11.21 -4.08
N ASN A 44 5.19 -12.14 -4.75
CA ASN A 44 5.06 -13.57 -4.47
C ASN A 44 5.43 -13.92 -3.02
N SER A 45 6.47 -13.30 -2.47
CA SER A 45 6.87 -13.51 -1.07
C SER A 45 5.84 -12.99 -0.07
N LEU A 46 5.07 -11.95 -0.43
CA LEU A 46 4.07 -11.34 0.43
C LEU A 46 2.69 -11.98 0.33
N LEU A 47 2.37 -12.69 -0.77
CA LEU A 47 1.05 -13.31 -1.01
C LEU A 47 0.51 -14.10 0.20
N PRO A 48 1.28 -14.97 0.89
CA PRO A 48 0.79 -15.73 2.04
C PRO A 48 0.35 -14.86 3.24
N HIS A 49 0.77 -13.60 3.29
CA HIS A 49 0.48 -12.65 4.37
C HIS A 49 -0.69 -11.71 4.04
N THR A 50 -1.29 -11.82 2.85
CA THR A 50 -2.39 -10.98 2.39
C THR A 50 -3.78 -11.56 2.72
N GLY A 51 -4.86 -10.86 2.34
CA GLY A 51 -6.24 -11.34 2.49
C GLY A 51 -6.88 -11.13 3.87
N LYS A 52 -6.12 -10.70 4.87
CA LYS A 52 -6.60 -10.42 6.23
C LYS A 52 -7.05 -8.96 6.42
N SER A 53 -7.77 -8.42 5.44
CA SER A 53 -8.27 -7.04 5.47
C SER A 53 -9.62 -6.90 4.78
N ILE A 54 -10.42 -5.93 5.23
CA ILE A 54 -11.67 -5.53 4.58
C ILE A 54 -11.32 -4.49 3.50
N ARG A 55 -11.82 -4.69 2.28
CA ARG A 55 -11.62 -3.78 1.13
C ARG A 55 -12.96 -3.13 0.77
N ILE A 56 -13.01 -1.80 0.85
CA ILE A 56 -14.22 -1.00 0.62
C ILE A 56 -13.95 -0.04 -0.54
N GLY A 57 -14.76 -0.13 -1.60
CA GLY A 57 -14.75 0.84 -2.69
C GLY A 57 -15.67 2.02 -2.38
N ILE A 58 -15.18 3.25 -2.54
CA ILE A 58 -15.95 4.47 -2.33
C ILE A 58 -15.92 5.28 -3.62
N THR A 59 -17.10 5.50 -4.21
CA THR A 59 -17.29 6.30 -5.43
C THR A 59 -18.28 7.43 -5.17
N GLY A 60 -18.28 8.44 -6.03
CA GLY A 60 -19.20 9.56 -5.96
C GLY A 60 -18.85 10.65 -6.96
N VAL A 61 -19.85 11.44 -7.35
CA VAL A 61 -19.66 12.57 -8.28
C VAL A 61 -18.72 13.63 -7.70
N PRO A 62 -18.05 14.44 -8.53
CA PRO A 62 -17.25 15.56 -8.06
C PRO A 62 -18.05 16.48 -7.13
N GLY A 63 -17.44 16.88 -6.00
CA GLY A 63 -18.08 17.78 -5.03
C GLY A 63 -19.04 17.12 -4.02
N VAL A 64 -19.31 15.82 -4.09
CA VAL A 64 -20.25 15.12 -3.16
C VAL A 64 -19.77 15.01 -1.70
N GLY A 65 -18.59 15.56 -1.37
CA GLY A 65 -18.01 15.44 -0.02
C GLY A 65 -17.32 14.11 0.25
N LYS A 66 -16.94 13.36 -0.80
CA LYS A 66 -16.29 12.04 -0.70
C LYS A 66 -15.02 12.06 0.18
N SER A 67 -14.18 13.09 0.06
CA SER A 67 -12.97 13.23 0.88
C SER A 67 -13.28 13.47 2.35
N THR A 68 -14.27 14.32 2.65
CA THR A 68 -14.76 14.56 4.02
C THR A 68 -15.30 13.28 4.65
N PHE A 69 -16.04 12.48 3.87
CA PHE A 69 -16.53 11.18 4.32
C PHE A 69 -15.38 10.21 4.62
N ILE A 70 -14.42 10.06 3.71
CA ILE A 70 -13.27 9.15 3.89
C ILE A 70 -12.47 9.52 5.15
N GLU A 71 -12.23 10.81 5.39
CA GLU A 71 -11.54 11.29 6.59
C GLU A 71 -12.31 10.94 7.88
N ALA A 72 -13.59 11.33 7.95
CA ALA A 72 -14.42 11.09 9.13
C ALA A 72 -14.57 9.59 9.43
N PHE A 73 -14.81 8.79 8.40
CA PHE A 73 -14.94 7.33 8.49
C PHE A 73 -13.61 6.66 8.87
N GLY A 74 -12.50 7.08 8.26
CA GLY A 74 -11.16 6.59 8.58
C GLY A 74 -10.79 6.86 10.03
N LEU A 75 -11.01 8.09 10.52
CA LEU A 75 -10.75 8.45 11.92
C LEU A 75 -11.65 7.67 12.89
N HIS A 76 -12.89 7.40 12.52
CA HIS A 76 -13.79 6.55 13.31
C HIS A 76 -13.24 5.13 13.46
N LEU A 77 -12.78 4.51 12.38
CA LEU A 77 -12.17 3.17 12.40
C LEU A 77 -10.85 3.15 13.20
N VAL A 78 -10.01 4.18 13.05
CA VAL A 78 -8.78 4.30 13.84
C VAL A 78 -9.08 4.39 15.34
N ARG A 79 -10.12 5.15 15.74
CA ARG A 79 -10.56 5.21 17.14
C ARG A 79 -11.07 3.87 17.68
N GLN A 80 -11.53 2.97 16.81
CA GLN A 80 -11.91 1.60 17.17
C GLN A 80 -10.73 0.62 17.19
N GLY A 81 -9.50 1.11 16.96
CA GLY A 81 -8.29 0.28 16.95
C GLY A 81 -7.98 -0.37 15.59
N HIS A 82 -8.71 -0.04 14.54
CA HIS A 82 -8.39 -0.52 13.19
C HIS A 82 -7.22 0.24 12.58
N ARG A 83 -6.45 -0.45 11.73
CA ARG A 83 -5.44 0.17 10.86
C ARG A 83 -6.06 0.43 9.50
N VAL A 84 -6.08 1.70 9.08
CA VAL A 84 -6.72 2.15 7.84
C VAL A 84 -5.65 2.52 6.82
N ALA A 85 -5.87 2.13 5.56
CA ALA A 85 -5.14 2.59 4.40
C ALA A 85 -6.14 3.11 3.36
N VAL A 86 -5.77 4.17 2.65
CA VAL A 86 -6.59 4.77 1.58
C VAL A 86 -5.76 4.72 0.30
N LEU A 87 -6.29 4.08 -0.73
CA LEU A 87 -5.72 4.07 -2.08
C LEU A 87 -6.63 4.89 -3.00
N ALA A 88 -6.09 5.95 -3.59
CA ALA A 88 -6.78 6.71 -4.61
C ALA A 88 -6.50 6.08 -5.98
N VAL A 89 -7.54 5.97 -6.82
CA VAL A 89 -7.42 5.55 -8.21
C VAL A 89 -7.89 6.71 -9.07
N ASP A 90 -7.01 7.23 -9.91
CA ASP A 90 -7.29 8.27 -10.90
C ASP A 90 -7.02 7.64 -12.29
N PRO A 91 -7.99 7.62 -13.22
CA PRO A 91 -7.82 7.06 -14.55
C PRO A 91 -6.89 7.89 -15.46
#